data_AF-A0A922DNR5-F1
#
_entry.id   AF-A0A922DNR5-F1
#
_cell.length_a   1.000
_cell.length_b   1.000
_cell.length_c   1.000
_cell.angle_alpha   90.00
_cell.angle_beta   90.00
_cell.angle_gamma   90.00
#
_symmetry.space_group_name_H-M   'P 1'
#
loop_
_entity.id
_entity.type
_entity.pdbx_description
1 polymer ?
#
loop_
_entity_poly.entity_id
_entity_poly.type
_entity_poly.pdbx_seq_one_letter_code
_entity_poly.pdbx_strand_id
1 'polypeptide(L)'
;MLPLSPDLGGRFDRSLWQAYVSVNKIFADKVMEVISPDDDFVWVHDYHLMVLPTFLRKRFNRVKLGFFLHSPFPSSEIYRTLPVRDELLRALLNSDLIGFHTFDYARHFLSCCGRMLGLSYQSKRGYIGLEYYGRTVSIKILPVGIHIGQLQSVLNLAGTESKVAELRDQFRGRTVLLGVDDMDIFKGISLKLLAMEQLLIQHPDKRGKVVLVQIANPARGRGKDVQEVQSETTATVSRINETFGRQGYKPVVLIDTPLQFYERIAYYVIAECCLVTAVRDGMNLIPYEYIICRQGNEKLDATLGLNTLTPKKSMLVVSEFVGCSPSLSGAIRVNPWNIDSVAEAMDSALIVSEAEKQLRHEKHYRYVSTHDVAYWARSFLQDLERACRDHLRRRCWGIGFGLGFRVIALDPNFRKLSVDHIVSAYKRTKSRAILLDYDGAMVLPGSISNTANTEAVGTLKSLCRDPKNVVFIVSGKDRKTLVEWFSSCERIGIAAEHGYFLRPNHEADWETCVSVPDFDWKQIAEPVMQLYTETTDGSTIETKESALVWNYQFADPDFGSCQAKELLDHLESVLTNEPVSVKSGQHIVEVKPQNISSQQCDRRECFQILFSVLGMTGQMRTCLR
;
A
#
# COMPACT_ATOMS: atom_id res chain seq x y z
N MET A 1 8.03 15.68 9.62
CA MET A 1 8.69 15.56 10.93
C MET A 1 7.86 14.62 11.77
N LEU A 2 8.49 13.74 12.56
CA LEU A 2 7.77 13.09 13.67
C LEU A 2 7.33 14.20 14.65
N PRO A 3 6.19 14.06 15.35
CA PRO A 3 5.78 15.06 16.34
C PRO A 3 6.76 15.03 17.51
N LEU A 4 7.83 15.84 17.41
CA LEU A 4 8.95 15.88 18.34
C LEU A 4 8.65 16.78 19.55
N SER A 5 7.70 17.73 19.43
CA SER A 5 7.23 18.56 20.54
C SER A 5 5.70 18.74 20.49
N PRO A 6 5.05 19.01 21.64
CA PRO A 6 3.63 19.39 21.69
C PRO A 6 3.29 20.58 20.80
N ASP A 7 4.26 21.45 20.55
CA ASP A 7 4.10 22.73 19.85
C ASP A 7 4.30 22.63 18.33
N LEU A 8 4.89 21.53 17.83
CA LEU A 8 5.32 21.35 16.42
C LEU A 8 4.63 20.17 15.72
N GLY A 9 3.57 19.62 16.32
CA GLY A 9 2.80 18.52 15.74
C GLY A 9 1.91 17.89 16.79
N GLY A 10 0.60 18.01 16.61
CA GLY A 10 -0.39 17.47 17.54
C GLY A 10 -0.13 15.99 17.79
N ARG A 11 0.07 15.61 19.07
CA ARG A 11 0.09 14.20 19.48
C ARG A 11 -1.24 13.55 19.09
N PHE A 12 -1.25 12.24 18.95
CA PHE A 12 -2.49 11.50 18.69
C PHE A 12 -3.55 11.86 19.73
N ASP A 13 -4.70 12.32 19.24
CA ASP A 13 -5.86 12.65 20.05
C ASP A 13 -7.00 11.69 19.72
N ARG A 14 -7.44 10.96 20.74
CA ARG A 14 -8.52 9.97 20.63
C ARG A 14 -9.86 10.62 20.30
N SER A 15 -10.12 11.84 20.76
CA SER A 15 -11.35 12.58 20.45
C SER A 15 -11.41 12.97 18.98
N LEU A 16 -10.28 13.41 18.40
CA LEU A 16 -10.16 13.70 16.97
C LEU A 16 -10.32 12.43 16.12
N TRP A 17 -9.77 11.29 16.59
CA TRP A 17 -10.02 10.00 15.94
C TRP A 17 -11.51 9.61 15.95
N GLN A 18 -12.20 9.78 17.08
CA GLN A 18 -13.63 9.51 17.17
C GLN A 18 -14.44 10.44 16.25
N ALA A 19 -14.07 11.71 16.16
CA ALA A 19 -14.68 12.65 15.22
C ALA A 19 -14.44 12.20 13.76
N TYR A 20 -13.22 11.80 13.42
CA TYR A 20 -12.87 11.27 12.09
C TYR A 20 -13.72 10.04 11.71
N VAL A 21 -13.87 9.08 12.61
CA VAL A 21 -14.72 7.89 12.41
C VAL A 21 -16.21 8.29 12.28
N SER A 22 -16.67 9.25 13.08
CA SER A 22 -18.05 9.73 13.05
C SER A 22 -18.38 10.41 11.72
N VAL A 23 -17.49 11.24 11.19
CA VAL A 23 -17.64 11.86 9.86
C VAL A 23 -17.68 10.80 8.77
N ASN A 24 -16.76 9.81 8.80
CA ASN A 24 -16.76 8.70 7.85
C ASN A 24 -18.08 7.92 7.87
N LYS A 25 -18.69 7.74 9.05
CA LYS A 25 -19.99 7.12 9.20
C LYS A 25 -21.11 7.96 8.57
N ILE A 26 -21.13 9.28 8.80
CA ILE A 26 -22.12 10.18 8.19
C ILE A 26 -22.05 10.13 6.66
N PHE A 27 -20.84 10.12 6.09
CA PHE A 27 -20.65 9.94 4.65
C PHE A 27 -21.18 8.58 4.18
N ALA A 28 -20.86 7.50 4.91
CA ALA A 28 -21.34 6.17 4.56
C ALA A 28 -22.87 6.08 4.61
N ASP A 29 -23.52 6.65 5.63
CA ASP A 29 -24.98 6.70 5.77
C ASP A 29 -25.61 7.41 4.56
N LYS A 30 -25.02 8.52 4.11
CA LYS A 30 -25.49 9.24 2.90
C LYS A 30 -25.33 8.44 1.62
N VAL A 31 -24.26 7.67 1.47
CA VAL A 31 -24.10 6.76 0.32
C VAL A 31 -25.14 5.64 0.38
N MET A 32 -25.41 5.09 1.57
CA MET A 32 -26.40 4.01 1.75
C MET A 32 -27.84 4.44 1.43
N GLU A 33 -28.16 5.73 1.53
CA GLU A 33 -29.48 6.26 1.17
C GLU A 33 -29.77 6.18 -0.35
N VAL A 34 -28.74 6.17 -1.19
CA VAL A 34 -28.90 6.33 -2.65
C VAL A 34 -28.39 5.15 -3.48
N ILE A 35 -27.57 4.28 -2.90
CA ILE A 35 -26.87 3.23 -3.64
C ILE A 35 -27.79 2.04 -3.99
N SER A 36 -27.67 1.57 -5.23
CA SER A 36 -28.13 0.25 -5.67
C SER A 36 -26.97 -0.74 -5.59
N PRO A 37 -26.84 -1.54 -4.51
CA PRO A 37 -25.60 -2.25 -4.15
C PRO A 37 -25.16 -3.33 -5.16
N ASP A 38 -26.08 -3.84 -5.97
CA ASP A 38 -25.79 -4.87 -6.99
C ASP A 38 -25.28 -4.26 -8.31
N ASP A 39 -25.66 -3.01 -8.60
CA ASP A 39 -25.38 -2.35 -9.88
C ASP A 39 -24.27 -1.30 -9.76
N ASP A 40 -24.33 -0.48 -8.72
CA ASP A 40 -23.50 0.71 -8.60
C ASP A 40 -22.06 0.42 -8.18
N PHE A 41 -21.18 1.34 -8.57
CA PHE A 41 -19.79 1.42 -8.14
C PHE A 41 -19.62 2.61 -7.22
N VAL A 42 -18.96 2.42 -6.08
CA VAL A 42 -18.57 3.52 -5.19
C VAL A 42 -17.08 3.74 -5.32
N TRP A 43 -16.70 4.97 -5.66
CA TRP A 43 -15.32 5.39 -5.72
C TRP A 43 -15.03 6.41 -4.61
N VAL A 44 -14.22 6.00 -3.64
CA VAL A 44 -13.84 6.76 -2.46
C VAL A 44 -12.49 7.44 -2.70
N HIS A 45 -12.36 8.71 -2.30
CA HIS A 45 -11.16 9.50 -2.56
C HIS A 45 -10.53 10.01 -1.27
N ASP A 46 -9.22 9.83 -1.21
CA ASP A 46 -8.26 10.46 -0.31
C ASP A 46 -8.34 10.11 1.20
N TYR A 47 -7.36 10.60 1.95
CA TYR A 47 -7.10 10.19 3.35
C TYR A 47 -8.22 10.53 4.34
N HIS A 48 -9.12 11.45 4.00
CA HIS A 48 -10.25 11.82 4.86
C HIS A 48 -11.27 10.68 5.03
N LEU A 49 -11.33 9.77 4.04
CA LEU A 49 -12.38 8.74 3.94
C LEU A 49 -11.82 7.30 3.96
N MET A 50 -10.65 7.08 4.56
CA MET A 50 -9.98 5.76 4.58
C MET A 50 -10.79 4.69 5.32
N VAL A 51 -11.65 5.09 6.25
CA VAL A 51 -12.45 4.16 7.07
C VAL A 51 -13.80 3.81 6.43
N LEU A 52 -14.29 4.69 5.56
CA LEU A 52 -15.58 4.56 4.86
C LEU A 52 -15.81 3.21 4.18
N PRO A 53 -14.83 2.57 3.50
CA PRO A 53 -15.04 1.26 2.87
C PRO A 53 -15.53 0.18 3.85
N THR A 54 -15.11 0.24 5.13
CA THR A 54 -15.57 -0.71 6.16
C THR A 54 -17.07 -0.59 6.41
N PHE A 55 -17.57 0.65 6.52
CA PHE A 55 -18.99 0.88 6.80
C PHE A 55 -19.88 0.41 5.65
N LEU A 56 -19.49 0.71 4.41
CA LEU A 56 -20.21 0.27 3.22
C LEU A 56 -20.19 -1.26 3.10
N ARG A 57 -19.02 -1.88 3.25
CA ARG A 57 -18.87 -3.33 3.12
C ARG A 57 -19.60 -4.08 4.23
N LYS A 58 -19.68 -3.51 5.44
CA LYS A 58 -20.45 -4.08 6.56
C LYS A 58 -21.94 -4.13 6.28
N ARG A 59 -22.49 -3.12 5.60
CA ARG A 59 -23.90 -3.11 5.21
C ARG A 59 -24.16 -3.99 3.99
N PHE A 60 -23.25 -3.92 3.01
CA PHE A 60 -23.36 -4.57 1.72
C PHE A 60 -22.08 -5.34 1.40
N ASN A 61 -22.02 -6.63 1.76
CA ASN A 61 -20.80 -7.45 1.60
C ASN A 61 -20.26 -7.54 0.16
N ARG A 62 -21.08 -7.21 -0.84
CA ARG A 62 -20.78 -7.33 -2.27
C ARG A 62 -20.71 -6.00 -3.03
N VAL A 63 -20.89 -4.87 -2.35
CA VAL A 63 -20.80 -3.53 -2.95
C VAL A 63 -19.47 -3.37 -3.68
N LYS A 64 -19.45 -2.78 -4.88
CA LYS A 64 -18.24 -2.63 -5.70
C LYS A 64 -17.50 -1.37 -5.26
N LEU A 65 -16.35 -1.51 -4.58
CA LEU A 65 -15.64 -0.38 -3.97
C LEU A 65 -14.26 -0.15 -4.56
N GLY A 66 -14.04 1.05 -5.09
CA GLY A 66 -12.72 1.60 -5.38
C GLY A 66 -12.30 2.62 -4.33
N PHE A 67 -11.03 2.64 -3.97
CA PHE A 67 -10.41 3.70 -3.19
C PHE A 67 -9.23 4.29 -3.95
N PHE A 68 -9.05 5.60 -3.96
CA PHE A 68 -7.87 6.24 -4.56
C PHE A 68 -7.24 7.23 -3.59
N LEU A 69 -5.94 7.06 -3.28
CA LEU A 69 -5.20 7.99 -2.42
C LEU A 69 -4.47 9.03 -3.27
N HIS A 70 -4.86 10.30 -3.11
CA HIS A 70 -4.23 11.42 -3.80
C HIS A 70 -2.97 11.92 -3.08
N SER A 71 -2.93 11.73 -1.77
CA SER A 71 -1.78 12.07 -0.94
C SER A 71 -0.68 10.98 -0.98
N PRO A 72 0.58 11.32 -0.67
CA PRO A 72 1.64 10.32 -0.52
C PRO A 72 1.30 9.28 0.55
N PHE A 73 1.51 8.00 0.27
CA PHE A 73 1.47 6.98 1.32
C PHE A 73 2.85 6.90 2.00
N PRO A 74 2.95 6.97 3.34
CA PRO A 74 4.22 6.99 4.06
C PRO A 74 4.87 5.61 4.13
N SER A 75 6.20 5.57 4.33
CA SER A 75 6.93 4.31 4.58
C SER A 75 6.43 3.60 5.85
N SER A 76 6.72 2.31 5.97
CA SER A 76 6.33 1.52 7.16
C SER A 76 6.89 2.06 8.47
N GLU A 77 8.01 2.77 8.43
CA GLU A 77 8.62 3.39 9.62
C GLU A 77 7.77 4.54 10.14
N ILE A 78 7.38 5.45 9.25
CA ILE A 78 6.52 6.59 9.60
C ILE A 78 5.11 6.11 9.90
N TYR A 79 4.56 5.19 9.08
CA TYR A 79 3.20 4.70 9.27
C TYR A 79 2.99 3.98 10.61
N ARG A 80 4.03 3.27 11.11
CA ARG A 80 4.00 2.61 12.43
C ARG A 80 3.75 3.58 13.59
N THR A 81 4.04 4.86 13.42
CA THR A 81 3.84 5.86 14.48
C THR A 81 2.36 6.18 14.74
N LEU A 82 1.46 5.82 13.81
CA LEU A 82 0.01 5.97 13.98
C LEU A 82 -0.53 4.92 14.97
N PRO A 83 -1.19 5.32 16.07
CA PRO A 83 -1.77 4.37 17.02
C PRO A 83 -2.91 3.52 16.44
N VAL A 84 -3.59 4.01 15.40
CA VAL A 84 -4.76 3.38 14.73
C VAL A 84 -4.41 2.75 13.37
N ARG A 85 -3.13 2.42 13.17
CA ARG A 85 -2.56 1.92 11.91
C ARG A 85 -3.24 0.65 11.40
N ASP A 86 -3.57 -0.28 12.29
CA ASP A 86 -4.17 -1.57 11.90
C ASP A 86 -5.60 -1.38 11.44
N GLU A 87 -6.38 -0.53 12.13
CA GLU A 87 -7.75 -0.20 11.75
C GLU A 87 -7.81 0.49 10.39
N LEU A 88 -6.88 1.41 10.11
CA LEU A 88 -6.82 2.12 8.83
C LEU A 88 -6.47 1.18 7.67
N LEU A 89 -5.46 0.31 7.82
CA LEU A 89 -5.11 -0.65 6.78
C LEU A 89 -6.25 -1.64 6.52
N ARG A 90 -6.83 -2.22 7.58
CA ARG A 90 -7.96 -3.14 7.46
C ARG A 90 -9.16 -2.47 6.81
N ALA A 91 -9.39 -1.19 7.09
CA ALA A 91 -10.46 -0.46 6.45
C ALA A 91 -10.22 -0.27 4.95
N LEU A 92 -9.01 0.10 4.53
CA LEU A 92 -8.69 0.18 3.11
C LEU A 92 -8.82 -1.17 2.40
N LEU A 93 -8.42 -2.27 3.06
CA LEU A 93 -8.55 -3.64 2.53
C LEU A 93 -9.99 -4.14 2.42
N ASN A 94 -10.97 -3.38 2.92
CA ASN A 94 -12.38 -3.55 2.57
C ASN A 94 -12.72 -2.94 1.20
N SER A 95 -11.76 -2.43 0.42
CA SER A 95 -11.94 -2.04 -1.00
C SER A 95 -11.66 -3.23 -1.94
N ASP A 96 -12.07 -3.13 -3.21
CA ASP A 96 -11.75 -4.12 -4.26
C ASP A 96 -10.56 -3.66 -5.12
N LEU A 97 -10.49 -2.36 -5.37
CA LEU A 97 -9.37 -1.70 -6.05
C LEU A 97 -8.85 -0.53 -5.20
N ILE A 98 -7.54 -0.47 -4.98
CA ILE A 98 -6.87 0.64 -4.29
C ILE A 98 -5.89 1.30 -5.26
N GLY A 99 -6.06 2.59 -5.51
CA GLY A 99 -5.26 3.39 -6.43
C GLY A 99 -4.24 4.30 -5.74
N PHE A 100 -3.05 4.42 -6.32
CA PHE A 100 -1.99 5.35 -5.93
C PHE A 100 -1.42 6.06 -7.16
N HIS A 101 -0.81 7.23 -6.98
CA HIS A 101 -0.18 7.97 -8.08
C HIS A 101 1.13 7.36 -8.57
N THR A 102 1.98 6.87 -7.66
CA THR A 102 3.31 6.33 -7.98
C THR A 102 3.50 4.93 -7.44
N PHE A 103 4.46 4.20 -8.00
CA PHE A 103 4.82 2.87 -7.50
C PHE A 103 5.38 2.94 -6.07
N ASP A 104 6.09 4.01 -5.70
CA ASP A 104 6.64 4.16 -4.34
C ASP A 104 5.54 4.18 -3.27
N TYR A 105 4.45 4.91 -3.50
CA TYR A 105 3.34 4.96 -2.55
C TYR A 105 2.63 3.59 -2.45
N ALA A 106 2.41 2.92 -3.58
CA ALA A 106 1.86 1.57 -3.59
C ALA A 106 2.77 0.58 -2.86
N ARG A 107 4.08 0.63 -3.11
CA ARG A 107 5.09 -0.21 -2.44
C ARG A 107 5.09 0.00 -0.93
N HIS A 108 5.00 1.24 -0.48
CA HIS A 108 4.90 1.54 0.96
C HIS A 108 3.62 0.97 1.59
N PHE A 109 2.48 1.08 0.91
CA PHE A 109 1.23 0.47 1.36
C PHE A 109 1.33 -1.06 1.45
N LEU A 110 1.90 -1.71 0.43
CA LEU A 110 2.12 -3.15 0.40
C LEU A 110 3.06 -3.60 1.52
N SER A 111 4.15 -2.88 1.75
CA SER A 111 5.09 -3.14 2.86
C SER A 111 4.41 -3.00 4.21
N CYS A 112 3.54 -1.99 4.40
CA CYS A 112 2.74 -1.86 5.63
C CYS A 112 1.78 -3.04 5.82
N CYS A 113 1.10 -3.50 4.75
CA CYS A 113 0.24 -4.68 4.80
C CYS A 113 1.02 -5.95 5.16
N GLY A 114 2.22 -6.14 4.59
CA GLY A 114 3.08 -7.27 4.92
C GLY A 114 3.57 -7.24 6.36
N ARG A 115 4.11 -6.10 6.80
CA ARG A 115 4.72 -5.96 8.13
C ARG A 115 3.73 -5.91 9.28
N MET A 116 2.56 -5.30 9.08
CA MET A 116 1.56 -5.13 10.16
C MET A 116 0.50 -6.23 10.17
N LEU A 117 0.14 -6.75 9.00
CA LEU A 117 -0.98 -7.68 8.86
C LEU A 117 -0.55 -9.08 8.38
N GLY A 118 0.75 -9.30 8.12
CA GLY A 118 1.26 -10.59 7.64
C GLY A 118 0.78 -10.96 6.23
N LEU A 119 0.40 -9.96 5.42
CA LEU A 119 -0.17 -10.19 4.09
C LEU A 119 0.92 -10.24 3.02
N SER A 120 0.86 -11.24 2.16
CA SER A 120 1.69 -11.28 0.95
C SER A 120 0.92 -10.72 -0.25
N TYR A 121 1.64 -10.06 -1.15
CA TYR A 121 1.10 -9.62 -2.44
C TYR A 121 1.73 -10.43 -3.57
N GLN A 122 0.97 -10.57 -4.66
CA GLN A 122 1.44 -11.23 -5.87
C GLN A 122 1.34 -10.24 -7.04
N SER A 123 2.37 -10.23 -7.88
CA SER A 123 2.32 -9.56 -9.19
C SER A 123 2.11 -10.62 -10.27
N LYS A 124 1.00 -10.54 -11.00
CA LYS A 124 0.70 -11.44 -12.13
C LYS A 124 0.28 -10.64 -13.35
N ARG A 125 1.01 -10.81 -14.46
CA ARG A 125 0.75 -10.15 -15.76
C ARG A 125 0.62 -8.62 -15.64
N GLY A 126 1.43 -7.99 -14.79
CA GLY A 126 1.41 -6.54 -14.55
C GLY A 126 0.35 -6.05 -13.56
N TYR A 127 -0.45 -6.94 -12.96
CA TYR A 127 -1.41 -6.60 -11.91
C TYR A 127 -0.85 -6.99 -10.55
N ILE A 128 -0.97 -6.09 -9.58
CA ILE A 128 -0.59 -6.33 -8.19
C ILE A 128 -1.87 -6.61 -7.40
N GLY A 129 -1.89 -7.71 -6.65
CA GLY A 129 -3.04 -8.08 -5.82
C GLY A 129 -2.61 -8.63 -4.46
N LEU A 130 -3.36 -8.27 -3.43
CA LEU A 130 -3.26 -8.81 -2.07
C LEU A 130 -4.37 -9.85 -1.88
N GLU A 131 -4.03 -11.03 -1.34
CA GLU A 131 -5.05 -11.98 -0.89
C GLU A 131 -5.49 -11.61 0.52
N TYR A 132 -6.78 -11.38 0.70
CA TYR A 132 -7.37 -10.95 1.96
C TYR A 132 -8.66 -11.72 2.23
N TYR A 133 -8.54 -12.77 3.05
CA TYR A 133 -9.65 -13.65 3.44
C TYR A 133 -10.42 -14.23 2.24
N GLY A 134 -9.69 -14.75 1.25
CA GLY A 134 -10.27 -15.31 0.04
C GLY A 134 -10.78 -14.26 -0.95
N ARG A 135 -10.57 -12.96 -0.71
CA ARG A 135 -10.74 -11.88 -1.69
C ARG A 135 -9.39 -11.49 -2.27
N THR A 136 -9.39 -10.94 -3.48
CA THR A 136 -8.19 -10.32 -4.06
C THR A 136 -8.41 -8.82 -4.10
N VAL A 137 -7.67 -8.08 -3.27
CA VAL A 137 -7.65 -6.61 -3.30
C VAL A 137 -6.60 -6.18 -4.31
N SER A 138 -7.05 -5.57 -5.40
CA SER A 138 -6.17 -5.15 -6.50
C SER A 138 -5.56 -3.78 -6.21
N ILE A 139 -4.31 -3.59 -6.60
CA ILE A 139 -3.57 -2.33 -6.45
C ILE A 139 -3.30 -1.75 -7.84
N LYS A 140 -3.71 -0.50 -8.04
CA LYS A 140 -3.51 0.25 -9.27
C LYS A 140 -2.56 1.42 -9.03
N ILE A 141 -1.63 1.60 -9.94
CA ILE A 141 -0.77 2.78 -9.98
C ILE A 141 -1.16 3.57 -11.22
N LEU A 142 -1.64 4.80 -11.01
CA LEU A 142 -2.14 5.65 -12.07
C LEU A 142 -2.04 7.13 -11.67
N PRO A 143 -1.12 7.91 -12.28
CA PRO A 143 -1.06 9.35 -12.04
C PRO A 143 -2.33 10.02 -12.58
N VAL A 144 -2.90 10.98 -11.83
CA VAL A 144 -4.08 11.73 -12.29
C VAL A 144 -3.66 12.82 -13.27
N GLY A 145 -4.45 12.97 -14.33
CA GLY A 145 -4.25 14.00 -15.36
C GLY A 145 -5.05 15.28 -15.09
N ILE A 146 -4.96 16.21 -16.02
CA ILE A 146 -5.72 17.48 -16.02
C ILE A 146 -6.86 17.46 -17.04
N HIS A 147 -7.82 18.37 -16.88
CA HIS A 147 -8.87 18.58 -17.87
C HIS A 147 -8.40 19.57 -18.96
N ILE A 148 -7.90 19.04 -20.08
CA ILE A 148 -7.33 19.86 -21.17
C ILE A 148 -8.36 20.83 -21.77
N GLY A 149 -9.58 20.34 -22.04
CA GLY A 149 -10.64 21.18 -22.63
C GLY A 149 -11.01 22.41 -21.78
N GLN A 150 -10.97 22.29 -20.45
CA GLN A 150 -11.22 23.40 -19.54
C GLN A 150 -10.13 24.47 -19.66
N LEU A 151 -8.85 24.07 -19.66
CA LEU A 151 -7.73 25.00 -19.85
C LEU A 151 -7.79 25.68 -21.23
N GLN A 152 -8.07 24.92 -22.29
CA GLN A 152 -8.25 25.47 -23.63
C GLN A 152 -9.39 26.50 -23.70
N SER A 153 -10.51 26.24 -23.01
CA SER A 153 -11.63 27.19 -22.95
C SER A 153 -11.22 28.52 -22.33
N VAL A 154 -10.39 28.49 -21.27
CA VAL A 154 -9.93 29.70 -20.57
C VAL A 154 -8.82 30.40 -21.35
N LEU A 155 -7.92 29.67 -22.02
CA LEU A 155 -6.93 30.24 -22.94
C LEU A 155 -7.57 31.04 -24.09
N ASN A 156 -8.80 30.70 -24.48
CA ASN A 156 -9.54 31.38 -25.55
C ASN A 156 -10.35 32.62 -25.09
N LEU A 157 -10.36 32.93 -23.79
CA LEU A 157 -11.09 34.09 -23.27
C LEU A 157 -10.36 35.40 -23.59
N ALA A 158 -11.12 36.43 -23.98
CA ALA A 158 -10.60 37.78 -24.20
C ALA A 158 -9.94 38.37 -22.94
N GLY A 159 -10.44 38.02 -21.74
CA GLY A 159 -9.82 38.41 -20.47
C GLY A 159 -8.42 37.84 -20.29
N THR A 160 -8.18 36.59 -20.73
CA THR A 160 -6.85 35.96 -20.70
C THR A 160 -5.91 36.68 -21.65
N GLU A 161 -6.35 36.97 -22.88
CA GLU A 161 -5.57 37.70 -23.89
C GLU A 161 -5.15 39.09 -23.38
N SER A 162 -6.11 39.86 -22.85
CA SER A 162 -5.83 41.18 -22.28
C SER A 162 -4.85 41.09 -21.11
N LYS A 163 -4.98 40.08 -20.25
CA LYS A 163 -4.08 39.90 -19.10
C LYS A 163 -2.68 39.48 -19.55
N VAL A 164 -2.56 38.62 -20.57
CA VAL A 164 -1.26 38.26 -21.16
C VAL A 164 -0.57 39.49 -21.74
N ALA A 165 -1.30 40.35 -22.45
CA ALA A 165 -0.75 41.61 -22.97
C ALA A 165 -0.23 42.54 -21.86
N GLU A 166 -1.02 42.71 -20.79
CA GLU A 166 -0.63 43.48 -19.60
C GLU A 166 0.66 42.93 -18.97
N LEU A 167 0.72 41.62 -18.72
CA LEU A 167 1.87 40.98 -18.10
C LEU A 167 3.11 41.02 -19.00
N ARG A 168 2.95 40.85 -20.32
CA ARG A 168 4.03 40.99 -21.29
C ARG A 168 4.66 42.39 -21.25
N ASP A 169 3.83 43.42 -21.13
CA ASP A 169 4.31 44.79 -21.03
C ASP A 169 4.91 45.09 -19.65
N GLN A 170 4.32 44.56 -18.57
CA GLN A 170 4.85 44.67 -17.19
C GLN A 170 6.25 44.05 -17.06
N PHE A 171 6.48 42.89 -17.66
CA PHE A 171 7.75 42.15 -17.60
C PHE A 171 8.61 42.32 -18.85
N ARG A 172 8.38 43.37 -19.65
CA ARG A 172 9.13 43.61 -20.88
C ARG A 172 10.64 43.64 -20.63
N GLY A 173 11.39 42.86 -21.44
CA GLY A 173 12.84 42.74 -21.33
C GLY A 173 13.32 41.91 -20.13
N ARG A 174 12.40 41.19 -19.46
CA ARG A 174 12.70 40.33 -18.32
C ARG A 174 12.20 38.91 -18.57
N THR A 175 12.90 37.94 -18.00
CA THR A 175 12.52 36.53 -18.04
C THR A 175 11.80 36.16 -16.75
N VAL A 176 10.62 35.58 -16.89
CA VAL A 176 9.77 35.20 -15.75
C VAL A 176 9.96 33.73 -15.40
N LEU A 177 10.41 33.49 -14.17
CA LEU A 177 10.30 32.21 -13.48
C LEU A 177 9.00 32.21 -12.68
N LEU A 178 8.28 31.09 -12.69
CA LEU A 178 6.97 31.00 -12.05
C LEU A 178 6.93 29.89 -11.00
N GLY A 179 6.51 30.23 -9.79
CA GLY A 179 6.08 29.29 -8.77
C GLY A 179 4.60 29.46 -8.48
N VAL A 180 3.85 28.36 -8.39
CA VAL A 180 2.45 28.37 -7.97
C VAL A 180 2.25 27.27 -6.96
N ASP A 181 2.01 27.63 -5.71
CA ASP A 181 1.96 26.70 -4.60
C ASP A 181 0.92 27.13 -3.58
N ASP A 182 0.40 26.17 -2.83
CA ASP A 182 -0.41 26.48 -1.65
C ASP A 182 0.51 26.89 -0.50
N MET A 183 0.05 27.79 0.36
CA MET A 183 0.81 28.20 1.54
C MET A 183 0.88 27.03 2.56
N ASP A 184 1.89 26.19 2.41
CA ASP A 184 2.05 24.92 3.12
C ASP A 184 3.54 24.54 3.23
N ILE A 185 3.94 23.98 4.39
CA ILE A 185 5.31 23.55 4.69
C ILE A 185 5.88 22.56 3.67
N PHE A 186 5.04 21.73 3.05
CA PHE A 186 5.48 20.69 2.13
C PHE A 186 5.73 21.22 0.71
N LYS A 187 5.28 22.44 0.39
CA LYS A 187 5.43 23.03 -0.94
C LYS A 187 6.80 23.69 -1.18
N GLY A 188 7.60 23.84 -0.12
CA GLY A 188 9.00 24.27 -0.27
C GLY A 188 9.16 25.66 -0.89
N ILE A 189 8.23 26.58 -0.58
CA ILE A 189 8.26 27.98 -1.06
C ILE A 189 9.52 28.67 -0.55
N SER A 190 9.84 28.54 0.74
CA SER A 190 11.06 29.12 1.34
C SER A 190 12.33 28.64 0.62
N LEU A 191 12.45 27.34 0.35
CA LEU A 191 13.59 26.76 -0.38
C LEU A 191 13.72 27.34 -1.80
N LYS A 192 12.59 27.57 -2.47
CA LYS A 192 12.58 28.20 -3.80
C LYS A 192 13.09 29.65 -3.76
N LEU A 193 12.69 30.40 -2.75
CA LEU A 193 13.11 31.79 -2.56
C LEU A 193 14.61 31.87 -2.25
N LEU A 194 15.11 30.97 -1.40
CA LEU A 194 16.55 30.85 -1.11
C LEU A 194 17.35 30.49 -2.36
N ALA A 195 16.83 29.60 -3.22
CA ALA A 195 17.48 29.27 -4.48
C ALA A 195 17.47 30.44 -5.48
N MET A 196 16.39 31.24 -5.51
CA MET A 196 16.36 32.48 -6.29
C MET A 196 17.38 33.50 -5.79
N GLU A 197 17.52 33.65 -4.48
CA GLU A 197 18.58 34.47 -3.90
C GLU A 197 19.97 33.98 -4.31
N GLN A 198 20.22 32.69 -4.16
CA GLN A 198 21.51 32.09 -4.49
C GLN A 198 21.85 32.24 -5.98
N LEU A 199 20.86 32.10 -6.87
CA LEU A 199 21.00 32.40 -8.31
C LEU A 199 21.47 33.85 -8.53
N LEU A 200 20.89 34.82 -7.84
CA LEU A 200 21.27 36.24 -7.98
C LEU A 200 22.66 36.55 -7.39
N ILE A 201 23.09 35.81 -6.37
CA ILE A 201 24.43 35.91 -5.80
C ILE A 201 25.45 35.37 -6.80
N GLN A 202 25.24 34.15 -7.32
CA GLN A 202 26.16 33.45 -8.20
C GLN A 202 26.24 34.05 -9.61
N HIS A 203 25.12 34.59 -10.11
CA HIS A 203 25.02 35.12 -11.48
C HIS A 203 24.59 36.60 -11.50
N PRO A 204 25.54 37.55 -11.26
CA PRO A 204 25.25 38.98 -11.31
C PRO A 204 24.66 39.46 -12.65
N ASP A 205 24.93 38.76 -13.75
CA ASP A 205 24.42 39.08 -15.09
C ASP A 205 22.90 38.88 -15.24
N LYS A 206 22.26 38.14 -14.32
CA LYS A 206 20.81 37.90 -14.26
C LYS A 206 20.06 38.99 -13.48
N ARG A 207 20.77 39.77 -12.65
CA ARG A 207 20.18 40.85 -11.86
C ARG A 207 19.54 41.88 -12.80
N GLY A 208 18.29 42.21 -12.56
CA GLY A 208 17.52 43.13 -13.40
C GLY A 208 16.93 42.52 -14.67
N LYS A 209 17.26 41.25 -14.98
CA LYS A 209 16.74 40.50 -16.14
C LYS A 209 15.82 39.37 -15.73
N VAL A 210 16.08 38.67 -14.63
CA VAL A 210 15.25 37.54 -14.16
C VAL A 210 14.32 38.00 -13.04
N VAL A 211 13.07 37.56 -13.08
CA VAL A 211 12.06 37.78 -12.03
C VAL A 211 11.42 36.45 -11.66
N LEU A 212 11.33 36.16 -10.36
CA LEU A 212 10.50 35.08 -9.83
C LEU A 212 9.13 35.63 -9.44
N VAL A 213 8.08 35.18 -10.13
CA VAL A 213 6.70 35.38 -9.69
C VAL A 213 6.28 34.16 -8.86
N GLN A 214 6.00 34.36 -7.58
CA GLN A 214 5.48 33.31 -6.71
C GLN A 214 4.03 33.61 -6.38
N ILE A 215 3.12 32.79 -6.91
CA ILE A 215 1.70 32.78 -6.55
C ILE A 215 1.55 31.84 -5.35
N ALA A 216 1.10 32.38 -4.22
CA ALA A 216 0.87 31.63 -3.00
C ALA A 216 -0.65 31.53 -2.75
N ASN A 217 -1.24 30.39 -3.08
CA ASN A 217 -2.66 30.16 -2.82
C ASN A 217 -2.91 30.10 -1.30
N PRO A 218 -4.12 30.47 -0.84
CA PRO A 218 -4.48 30.38 0.57
C PRO A 218 -4.22 28.97 1.14
N ALA A 219 -3.77 28.92 2.39
CA ALA A 219 -3.51 27.67 3.08
C ALA A 219 -4.80 26.82 3.19
N ARG A 220 -4.67 25.50 2.98
CA ARG A 220 -5.78 24.54 3.13
C ARG A 220 -6.10 24.23 4.59
N GLY A 221 -5.16 24.49 5.49
CA GLY A 221 -5.27 24.27 6.92
C GLY A 221 -5.04 25.54 7.72
N ARG A 222 -5.24 25.42 9.04
CA ARG A 222 -4.90 26.47 10.01
C ARG A 222 -3.92 25.87 11.00
N GLY A 223 -2.92 26.65 11.41
CA GLY A 223 -1.93 26.20 12.37
C GLY A 223 -0.74 27.12 12.44
N LYS A 224 0.11 26.89 13.46
CA LYS A 224 1.35 27.64 13.68
C LYS A 224 2.31 27.45 12.51
N ASP A 225 2.45 26.22 12.01
CA ASP A 225 3.31 25.89 10.88
C ASP A 225 3.02 26.74 9.63
N VAL A 226 1.74 26.99 9.33
CA VAL A 226 1.33 27.83 8.19
C VAL A 226 1.72 29.29 8.43
N GLN A 227 1.52 29.81 9.64
CA GLN A 227 1.90 31.18 10.00
C GLN A 227 3.41 31.38 9.95
N GLU A 228 4.17 30.39 10.39
CA GLU A 228 5.64 30.39 10.32
C GLU A 228 6.11 30.45 8.86
N VAL A 229 5.57 29.59 7.98
CA VAL A 229 5.90 29.62 6.54
C VAL A 229 5.53 30.95 5.90
N GLN A 230 4.36 31.51 6.22
CA GLN A 230 3.94 32.79 5.68
C GLN A 230 4.86 33.93 6.12
N SER A 231 5.26 33.93 7.39
CA SER A 231 6.17 34.92 7.96
C SER A 231 7.56 34.82 7.35
N GLU A 232 8.11 33.60 7.25
CA GLU A 232 9.40 33.32 6.63
C GLU A 232 9.42 33.72 5.14
N THR A 233 8.36 33.36 4.40
CA THR A 233 8.20 33.69 2.98
C THR A 233 8.22 35.20 2.78
N THR A 234 7.43 35.93 3.58
CA THR A 234 7.33 37.40 3.48
C THR A 234 8.65 38.08 3.83
N ALA A 235 9.30 37.65 4.91
CA ALA A 235 10.60 38.18 5.34
C ALA A 235 11.68 37.94 4.28
N THR A 236 11.72 36.73 3.71
CA THR A 236 12.69 36.35 2.66
C THR A 236 12.47 37.16 1.39
N VAL A 237 11.21 37.35 0.96
CA VAL A 237 10.87 38.18 -0.20
C VAL A 237 11.31 39.63 0.01
N SER A 238 11.06 40.21 1.19
CA SER A 238 11.49 41.58 1.52
C SER A 238 13.00 41.71 1.42
N ARG A 239 13.73 40.79 2.07
CA ARG A 239 15.19 40.76 2.09
C ARG A 239 15.81 40.66 0.69
N ILE A 240 15.30 39.78 -0.17
CA ILE A 240 15.79 39.63 -1.55
C ILE A 240 15.52 40.91 -2.36
N ASN A 241 14.31 41.46 -2.25
CA ASN A 241 13.93 42.66 -2.99
C ASN A 241 14.67 43.92 -2.51
N GLU A 242 15.00 44.03 -1.22
CA GLU A 242 15.83 45.11 -0.68
C GLU A 242 17.28 44.99 -1.15
N THR A 243 17.82 43.78 -1.21
CA THR A 243 19.23 43.52 -1.55
C THR A 243 19.50 43.64 -3.05
N PHE A 244 18.61 43.11 -3.89
CA PHE A 244 18.83 43.00 -5.35
C PHE A 244 17.84 43.83 -6.19
N GLY A 245 16.82 44.42 -5.55
CA GLY A 245 15.85 45.27 -6.23
C GLY A 245 16.38 46.66 -6.56
N ARG A 246 15.70 47.32 -7.50
CA ARG A 246 15.94 48.71 -7.88
C ARG A 246 14.64 49.32 -8.40
N GLN A 247 14.63 50.62 -8.68
CA GLN A 247 13.43 51.28 -9.18
C GLN A 247 12.86 50.56 -10.42
N GLY A 248 11.59 50.17 -10.35
CA GLY A 248 10.90 49.43 -11.41
C GLY A 248 11.27 47.94 -11.53
N TYR A 249 12.20 47.40 -10.75
CA TYR A 249 12.59 45.98 -10.75
C TYR A 249 12.55 45.37 -9.35
N LYS A 250 11.68 44.37 -9.19
CA LYS A 250 11.64 43.49 -8.02
C LYS A 250 12.06 42.08 -8.47
N PRO A 251 13.18 41.53 -7.97
CA PRO A 251 13.58 40.17 -8.30
C PRO A 251 12.53 39.12 -7.93
N VAL A 252 11.75 39.35 -6.87
CA VAL A 252 10.66 38.47 -6.45
C VAL A 252 9.34 39.22 -6.36
N VAL A 253 8.32 38.74 -7.06
CA VAL A 253 6.93 39.22 -6.99
C VAL A 253 6.10 38.16 -6.30
N LEU A 254 5.77 38.39 -5.02
CA LEU A 254 4.85 37.54 -4.27
C LEU A 254 3.41 38.00 -4.51
N ILE A 255 2.55 37.07 -4.90
CA ILE A 255 1.10 37.26 -5.03
C ILE A 255 0.45 36.36 -4.00
N ASP A 256 -0.04 36.96 -2.92
CA ASP A 256 -0.70 36.30 -1.79
C ASP A 256 -2.23 36.49 -1.82
N THR A 257 -2.75 37.11 -2.87
CA THR A 257 -4.17 37.28 -3.11
C THR A 257 -4.73 36.18 -4.04
N PRO A 258 -5.97 35.73 -3.83
CA PRO A 258 -6.60 34.77 -4.74
C PRO A 258 -6.72 35.36 -6.15
N LEU A 259 -6.15 34.67 -7.13
CA LEU A 259 -6.26 35.02 -8.54
C LEU A 259 -7.46 34.32 -9.19
N GLN A 260 -8.10 35.02 -10.13
CA GLN A 260 -9.05 34.38 -11.02
C GLN A 260 -8.33 33.39 -11.95
N PHE A 261 -9.06 32.39 -12.44
CA PHE A 261 -8.44 31.30 -13.19
C PHE A 261 -7.73 31.79 -14.47
N TYR A 262 -8.31 32.77 -15.17
CA TYR A 262 -7.70 33.36 -16.37
C TYR A 262 -6.41 34.12 -16.09
N GLU A 263 -6.30 34.78 -14.92
CA GLU A 263 -5.09 35.51 -14.52
C GLU A 263 -3.94 34.53 -14.24
N ARG A 264 -4.24 33.43 -13.55
CA ARG A 264 -3.26 32.37 -13.31
C ARG A 264 -2.75 31.76 -14.61
N ILE A 265 -3.64 31.51 -15.56
CA ILE A 265 -3.27 31.01 -16.90
C ILE A 265 -2.39 32.02 -17.64
N ALA A 266 -2.69 33.33 -17.55
CA ALA A 266 -1.85 34.35 -18.17
C ALA A 266 -0.40 34.30 -17.65
N TYR A 267 -0.20 34.06 -16.35
CA TYR A 267 1.15 33.83 -15.79
C TYR A 267 1.81 32.56 -16.35
N TYR A 268 1.08 31.45 -16.51
CA TYR A 268 1.64 30.25 -17.14
C TYR A 268 2.08 30.50 -18.59
N VAL A 269 1.31 31.30 -19.34
CA VAL A 269 1.61 31.64 -20.73
C VAL A 269 2.90 32.44 -20.86
N ILE A 270 3.12 33.45 -19.99
CA ILE A 270 4.31 34.32 -20.09
C ILE A 270 5.58 33.74 -19.45
N ALA A 271 5.45 32.77 -18.54
CA ALA A 271 6.59 32.19 -17.83
C ALA A 271 7.51 31.39 -18.77
N GLU A 272 8.82 31.59 -18.64
CA GLU A 272 9.84 30.83 -19.39
C GLU A 272 10.14 29.49 -18.71
N CYS A 273 10.06 29.45 -17.38
CA CYS A 273 10.27 28.25 -16.58
C CYS A 273 9.30 28.19 -15.39
N CYS A 274 8.71 27.01 -15.16
CA CYS A 274 7.91 26.75 -13.97
C CYS A 274 8.72 25.94 -12.94
N LEU A 275 8.69 26.39 -11.69
CA LEU A 275 9.48 25.89 -10.57
C LEU A 275 8.57 25.18 -9.56
N VAL A 276 8.75 23.88 -9.40
CA VAL A 276 8.04 23.05 -8.41
C VAL A 276 9.05 22.42 -7.46
N THR A 277 9.23 23.02 -6.29
CA THR A 277 10.27 22.66 -5.30
C THR A 277 9.68 22.02 -4.04
N ALA A 278 8.49 21.43 -4.15
CA ALA A 278 7.84 20.77 -3.02
C ALA A 278 8.71 19.65 -2.45
N VAL A 279 8.87 19.62 -1.12
CA VAL A 279 9.66 18.61 -0.41
C VAL A 279 8.94 17.27 -0.33
N ARG A 280 7.59 17.29 -0.41
CA ARG A 280 6.76 16.10 -0.54
C ARG A 280 5.41 16.49 -1.13
N ASP A 281 4.98 15.84 -2.20
CA ASP A 281 3.67 16.10 -2.79
C ASP A 281 3.13 14.86 -3.50
N GLY A 282 1.84 14.57 -3.35
CA GLY A 282 1.22 13.36 -3.88
C GLY A 282 1.20 13.36 -5.41
N MET A 283 0.48 14.31 -5.99
CA MET A 283 0.57 14.65 -7.40
C MET A 283 0.49 16.16 -7.53
N ASN A 284 1.43 16.76 -8.25
CA ASN A 284 1.42 18.19 -8.53
C ASN A 284 0.97 18.40 -9.97
N LEU A 285 -0.16 19.09 -10.16
CA LEU A 285 -0.75 19.32 -11.48
C LEU A 285 -0.30 20.63 -12.11
N ILE A 286 0.40 21.50 -11.37
CA ILE A 286 0.87 22.80 -11.86
C ILE A 286 1.78 22.64 -13.09
N PRO A 287 2.73 21.69 -13.14
CA PRO A 287 3.51 21.46 -14.36
C PRO A 287 2.64 21.10 -15.55
N TYR A 288 1.58 20.31 -15.36
CA TYR A 288 0.70 19.86 -16.44
C TYR A 288 -0.11 21.04 -16.98
N GLU A 289 -0.68 21.85 -16.09
CA GLU A 289 -1.38 23.10 -16.46
C GLU A 289 -0.45 24.03 -17.24
N TYR A 290 0.77 24.24 -16.75
CA TYR A 290 1.79 25.07 -17.39
C TYR A 290 2.16 24.56 -18.79
N ILE A 291 2.40 23.26 -18.96
CA ILE A 291 2.74 22.67 -20.28
C ILE A 291 1.63 22.95 -21.29
N ILE A 292 0.36 22.75 -20.92
CA ILE A 292 -0.79 23.01 -21.80
C ILE A 292 -0.93 24.52 -22.09
N CYS A 293 -0.70 25.38 -21.11
CA CYS A 293 -0.74 26.83 -21.34
C CYS A 293 0.39 27.32 -22.26
N ARG A 294 1.57 26.71 -22.19
CA ARG A 294 2.71 27.00 -23.07
C ARG A 294 2.54 26.48 -24.50
N GLN A 295 1.69 25.48 -24.70
CA GLN A 295 1.25 25.11 -26.06
C GLN A 295 0.48 26.28 -26.70
N GLY A 296 -0.31 27.01 -25.91
CA GLY A 296 -0.98 28.24 -26.32
C GLY A 296 -2.03 28.05 -27.42
N ASN A 297 -2.34 29.15 -28.10
CA ASN A 297 -3.20 29.21 -29.29
C ASN A 297 -2.75 30.39 -30.18
N GLU A 298 -3.30 30.47 -31.39
CA GLU A 298 -2.91 31.49 -32.38
C GLU A 298 -3.11 32.95 -31.90
N LYS A 299 -4.15 33.21 -31.09
CA LYS A 299 -4.45 34.56 -30.57
C LYS A 299 -3.42 35.01 -29.54
N LEU A 300 -3.06 34.11 -28.63
CA LEU A 300 -2.05 34.37 -27.62
C LEU A 300 -0.66 34.46 -28.23
N ASP A 301 -0.38 33.68 -29.28
CA ASP A 301 0.88 33.80 -30.04
C ASP A 301 0.99 35.19 -30.66
N ALA A 302 -0.06 35.68 -31.32
CA ALA A 302 -0.09 37.03 -31.87
C ALA A 302 0.10 38.11 -30.77
N THR A 303 -0.52 37.91 -29.60
CA THR A 303 -0.36 38.80 -28.45
C THR A 303 1.07 38.79 -27.90
N LEU A 304 1.76 37.65 -27.95
CA LEU A 304 3.16 37.53 -27.55
C LEU A 304 4.14 37.97 -28.65
N GLY A 305 3.66 38.31 -29.84
CA GLY A 305 4.49 38.65 -31.00
C GLY A 305 5.21 37.43 -31.59
N LEU A 306 4.67 36.23 -31.39
CA LEU A 306 5.19 34.98 -31.92
C LEU A 306 4.48 34.64 -33.24
N ASN A 307 5.23 34.07 -34.18
CA ASN A 307 4.64 33.55 -35.41
C ASN A 307 3.99 32.18 -35.14
N THR A 308 2.96 31.82 -35.91
CA THR A 308 2.30 30.51 -35.82
C THR A 308 3.24 29.34 -36.09
N LEU A 309 4.33 29.57 -36.82
CA LEU A 309 5.38 28.60 -37.10
C LEU A 309 6.46 28.50 -36.01
N THR A 310 6.42 29.37 -34.99
CA THR A 310 7.41 29.35 -33.91
C THR A 310 7.21 28.10 -33.05
N PRO A 311 8.24 27.25 -32.89
CA PRO A 311 8.14 26.06 -32.05
C PRO A 311 7.77 26.40 -30.61
N LYS A 312 6.92 25.56 -30.02
CA LYS A 312 6.49 25.72 -28.62
C LYS A 312 7.57 25.23 -27.67
N LYS A 313 7.69 25.92 -26.54
CA LYS A 313 8.73 25.66 -25.56
C LYS A 313 8.23 25.81 -24.13
N SER A 314 8.71 24.95 -23.25
CA SER A 314 8.44 24.99 -21.82
C SER A 314 9.61 24.41 -21.05
N MET A 315 10.10 25.15 -20.06
CA MET A 315 11.09 24.63 -19.11
C MET A 315 10.47 24.36 -17.75
N LEU A 316 10.95 23.30 -17.10
CA LEU A 316 10.46 22.81 -15.83
C LEU A 316 11.66 22.47 -14.93
N VAL A 317 11.69 23.04 -13.73
CA VAL A 317 12.54 22.59 -12.63
C VAL A 317 11.62 21.96 -11.59
N VAL A 318 11.77 20.66 -11.38
CA VAL A 318 10.82 19.85 -10.62
C VAL A 318 11.55 19.04 -9.56
N SER A 319 11.05 19.10 -8.34
CA SER A 319 11.53 18.30 -7.22
C SER A 319 11.46 16.80 -7.53
N GLU A 320 12.46 16.04 -7.12
CA GLU A 320 12.42 14.57 -7.19
C GLU A 320 11.35 13.96 -6.27
N PHE A 321 10.84 14.71 -5.30
CA PHE A 321 9.89 14.24 -4.29
C PHE A 321 8.41 14.47 -4.62
N VAL A 322 8.08 14.92 -5.85
CA VAL A 322 6.69 15.10 -6.29
C VAL A 322 6.25 14.00 -7.25
N GLY A 323 5.00 13.54 -7.13
CA GLY A 323 4.52 12.40 -7.92
C GLY A 323 4.47 12.60 -9.44
N CYS A 324 4.51 13.84 -9.94
CA CYS A 324 4.57 14.10 -11.39
C CYS A 324 6.00 13.97 -11.96
N SER A 325 7.03 13.93 -11.11
CA SER A 325 8.45 13.94 -11.54
C SER A 325 8.83 12.74 -12.41
N PRO A 326 8.42 11.48 -12.08
CA PRO A 326 8.67 10.32 -12.94
C PRO A 326 8.03 10.45 -14.33
N SER A 327 6.84 11.04 -14.41
CA SER A 327 6.09 11.24 -15.65
C SER A 327 6.72 12.28 -16.59
N LEU A 328 7.34 13.31 -16.04
CA LEU A 328 7.89 14.45 -16.79
C LEU A 328 9.39 14.29 -17.08
N SER A 329 9.75 13.23 -17.78
CA SER A 329 11.16 12.84 -18.03
C SER A 329 12.05 13.89 -18.76
N GLY A 330 11.49 14.98 -19.31
CA GLY A 330 12.25 16.11 -19.84
C GLY A 330 12.48 17.26 -18.85
N ALA A 331 12.00 17.16 -17.60
CA ALA A 331 12.17 18.20 -16.58
C ALA A 331 13.57 18.13 -15.96
N ILE A 332 14.10 19.28 -15.52
CA ILE A 332 15.33 19.33 -14.73
C ILE A 332 14.95 18.94 -13.30
N ARG A 333 15.41 17.76 -12.87
CA ARG A 333 15.10 17.24 -11.53
C ARG A 333 16.07 17.80 -10.51
N VAL A 334 15.53 18.22 -9.37
CA VAL A 334 16.32 18.80 -8.29
C VAL A 334 15.94 18.19 -6.96
N ASN A 335 16.91 18.15 -6.05
CA ASN A 335 16.63 17.97 -4.65
C ASN A 335 16.40 19.38 -4.04
N PRO A 336 15.17 19.74 -3.62
CA PRO A 336 14.87 21.09 -3.12
C PRO A 336 15.66 21.47 -1.86
N TRP A 337 16.23 20.51 -1.13
CA TRP A 337 17.06 20.77 0.05
C TRP A 337 18.46 21.27 -0.30
N ASN A 338 18.92 21.04 -1.54
CA ASN A 338 20.19 21.56 -2.02
C ASN A 338 19.95 22.87 -2.78
N ILE A 339 20.03 23.99 -2.06
CA ILE A 339 19.76 25.33 -2.58
C ILE A 339 20.66 25.68 -3.78
N ASP A 340 21.95 25.32 -3.71
CA ASP A 340 22.90 25.58 -4.80
C ASP A 340 22.51 24.82 -6.07
N SER A 341 22.18 23.53 -5.95
CA SER A 341 21.75 22.73 -7.10
C SER A 341 20.43 23.23 -7.70
N VAL A 342 19.50 23.73 -6.88
CA VAL A 342 18.27 24.35 -7.38
C VAL A 342 18.59 25.65 -8.13
N ALA A 343 19.49 26.49 -7.61
CA ALA A 343 19.92 27.72 -8.29
C ALA A 343 20.60 27.43 -9.64
N GLU A 344 21.51 26.46 -9.69
CA GLU A 344 22.15 25.99 -10.93
C GLU A 344 21.13 25.43 -11.93
N ALA A 345 20.12 24.71 -11.45
CA ALA A 345 19.03 24.22 -12.29
C ALA A 345 18.16 25.35 -12.85
N MET A 346 17.91 26.41 -12.07
CA MET A 346 17.24 27.61 -12.54
C MET A 346 18.06 28.30 -13.64
N ASP A 347 19.37 28.47 -13.46
CA ASP A 347 20.23 29.06 -14.50
C ASP A 347 20.27 28.18 -15.76
N SER A 348 20.47 26.87 -15.57
CA SER A 348 20.46 25.87 -16.64
C SER A 348 19.18 25.97 -17.48
N ALA A 349 18.01 26.07 -16.83
CA ALA A 349 16.73 26.21 -17.52
C ALA A 349 16.66 27.46 -18.44
N LEU A 350 17.39 28.52 -18.09
CA LEU A 350 17.43 29.77 -18.84
C LEU A 350 18.42 29.72 -20.02
N ILE A 351 19.56 29.04 -19.86
CA ILE A 351 20.65 29.02 -20.86
C ILE A 351 20.53 27.88 -21.89
N VAL A 352 19.72 26.85 -21.61
CA VAL A 352 19.48 25.72 -22.53
C VAL A 352 19.09 26.22 -23.92
N SER A 353 19.61 25.58 -24.96
CA SER A 353 19.33 25.94 -26.35
C SER A 353 17.84 25.84 -26.69
N GLU A 354 17.34 26.71 -27.56
CA GLU A 354 15.92 26.72 -27.93
C GLU A 354 15.45 25.39 -28.54
N ALA A 355 16.31 24.69 -29.30
CA ALA A 355 16.01 23.37 -29.85
C ALA A 355 15.79 22.31 -28.76
N GLU A 356 16.59 22.36 -27.68
CA GLU A 356 16.40 21.46 -26.56
C GLU A 356 15.16 21.81 -25.74
N LYS A 357 14.85 23.11 -25.57
CA LYS A 357 13.59 23.53 -24.93
C LYS A 357 12.36 23.03 -25.70
N GLN A 358 12.42 23.04 -27.03
CA GLN A 358 11.37 22.48 -27.89
C GLN A 358 11.22 20.97 -27.68
N LEU A 359 12.31 20.20 -27.75
CA LEU A 359 12.27 18.74 -27.56
C LEU A 359 11.70 18.36 -26.19
N ARG A 360 12.09 19.07 -25.13
CA ARG A 360 11.55 18.88 -23.78
C ARG A 360 10.04 19.15 -23.75
N HIS A 361 9.61 20.26 -24.34
CA HIS A 361 8.20 20.63 -24.43
C HIS A 361 7.36 19.59 -25.18
N GLU A 362 7.79 19.15 -26.37
CA GLU A 362 7.07 18.15 -27.17
C GLU A 362 6.90 16.83 -26.40
N LYS A 363 7.94 16.38 -25.69
CA LYS A 363 7.89 15.18 -24.85
C LYS A 363 6.88 15.33 -23.72
N HIS A 364 6.90 16.46 -23.03
CA HIS A 364 5.99 16.78 -21.94
C HIS A 364 4.54 16.90 -22.43
N TYR A 365 4.31 17.67 -23.49
CA TYR A 365 2.99 17.90 -24.06
C TYR A 365 2.36 16.60 -24.55
N ARG A 366 3.12 15.73 -25.21
CA ARG A 366 2.64 14.41 -25.65
C ARG A 366 2.16 13.55 -24.49
N TYR A 367 2.89 13.53 -23.38
CA TYR A 367 2.49 12.78 -22.19
C TYR A 367 1.22 13.35 -21.57
N VAL A 368 1.21 14.65 -21.27
CA VAL A 368 0.07 15.32 -20.61
C VAL A 368 -1.19 15.25 -21.48
N SER A 369 -1.05 15.35 -22.80
CA SER A 369 -2.19 15.30 -23.73
C SER A 369 -2.82 13.91 -23.86
N THR A 370 -2.06 12.85 -23.60
CA THR A 370 -2.54 11.46 -23.69
C THR A 370 -3.02 10.90 -22.34
N HIS A 371 -2.56 11.49 -21.24
CA HIS A 371 -2.88 11.06 -19.87
C HIS A 371 -3.73 12.14 -19.18
N ASP A 372 -4.88 12.45 -19.76
CA ASP A 372 -5.83 13.41 -19.21
C ASP A 372 -6.65 12.82 -18.04
N VAL A 373 -7.43 13.67 -17.38
CA VAL A 373 -8.30 13.24 -16.27
C VAL A 373 -9.33 12.19 -16.71
N ALA A 374 -9.78 12.25 -17.96
CA ALA A 374 -10.78 11.32 -18.49
C ALA A 374 -10.19 9.92 -18.72
N TYR A 375 -8.95 9.84 -19.21
CA TYR A 375 -8.17 8.61 -19.30
C TYR A 375 -7.96 8.00 -17.92
N TRP A 376 -7.56 8.82 -16.92
CA TRP A 376 -7.40 8.38 -15.55
C TRP A 376 -8.69 7.74 -15.00
N ALA A 377 -9.83 8.43 -15.14
CA ALA A 377 -11.12 7.95 -14.66
C ALA A 377 -11.56 6.66 -15.37
N ARG A 378 -11.49 6.61 -16.70
CA ARG A 378 -11.85 5.42 -17.48
C ARG A 378 -10.99 4.21 -17.12
N SER A 379 -9.68 4.40 -17.01
CA SER A 379 -8.76 3.30 -16.68
C SER A 379 -9.01 2.75 -15.28
N PHE A 380 -9.27 3.61 -14.30
CA PHE A 380 -9.58 3.17 -12.94
C PHE A 380 -10.91 2.39 -12.89
N LEU A 381 -11.97 2.90 -13.54
CA LEU A 381 -13.28 2.23 -13.56
C LEU A 381 -13.23 0.86 -14.28
N GLN A 382 -12.49 0.74 -15.38
CA GLN A 382 -12.29 -0.54 -16.07
C GLN A 382 -11.60 -1.58 -15.17
N ASP A 383 -10.58 -1.17 -14.42
CA ASP A 383 -9.89 -2.05 -13.49
C ASP A 383 -10.75 -2.38 -12.27
N LEU A 384 -11.61 -1.45 -11.82
CA LEU A 384 -12.54 -1.69 -10.73
C LEU A 384 -13.61 -2.71 -11.14
N GLU A 385 -14.18 -2.57 -12.34
CA GLU A 385 -15.09 -3.56 -12.91
C GLU A 385 -14.42 -4.94 -13.00
N ARG A 386 -13.15 -4.98 -13.42
CA ARG A 386 -12.37 -6.21 -13.47
C ARG A 386 -12.15 -6.82 -12.09
N ALA A 387 -11.80 -6.01 -11.08
CA ALA A 387 -11.60 -6.48 -9.71
C ALA A 387 -12.88 -7.07 -9.10
N CYS A 388 -14.04 -6.54 -9.47
CA CYS A 388 -15.34 -6.97 -8.93
C CYS A 388 -15.98 -8.17 -9.65
N ARG A 389 -15.43 -8.69 -10.75
CA ARG A 389 -16.05 -9.79 -11.54
C ARG A 389 -16.37 -11.04 -10.71
N ASP A 390 -15.57 -11.33 -9.70
CA ASP A 390 -15.72 -12.53 -8.87
C ASP A 390 -16.77 -12.39 -7.76
N HIS A 391 -17.35 -11.20 -7.53
CA HIS A 391 -18.36 -10.98 -6.48
C HIS A 391 -19.60 -11.87 -6.63
N LEU A 392 -20.02 -12.13 -7.87
CA LEU A 392 -21.20 -12.94 -8.17
C LEU A 392 -20.92 -14.44 -7.98
N ARG A 393 -19.67 -14.87 -8.20
CA ARG A 393 -19.27 -16.27 -8.11
C ARG A 393 -19.01 -16.72 -6.67
N ARG A 394 -18.50 -15.83 -5.81
CA ARG A 394 -18.10 -16.16 -4.44
C ARG A 394 -19.21 -15.89 -3.42
N ARG A 395 -19.26 -16.71 -2.37
CA ARG A 395 -20.13 -16.48 -1.20
C ARG A 395 -19.39 -15.61 -0.20
N CYS A 396 -19.91 -14.41 0.07
CA CYS A 396 -19.28 -13.42 0.94
C CYS A 396 -19.97 -13.36 2.30
N TRP A 397 -19.21 -13.51 3.39
CA TRP A 397 -19.69 -13.43 4.76
C TRP A 397 -18.95 -12.33 5.52
N GLY A 398 -19.69 -11.45 6.19
CA GLY A 398 -19.12 -10.44 7.06
C GLY A 398 -18.79 -11.02 8.43
N ILE A 399 -17.56 -10.79 8.92
CA ILE A 399 -17.10 -11.22 10.25
C ILE A 399 -16.38 -10.05 10.94
N GLY A 400 -16.58 -9.93 12.25
CA GLY A 400 -15.91 -8.93 13.09
C GLY A 400 -16.83 -7.77 13.51
N PHE A 401 -16.37 -7.01 14.51
CA PHE A 401 -17.08 -5.87 15.07
C PHE A 401 -16.30 -4.58 14.84
N GLY A 402 -17.01 -3.45 14.78
CA GLY A 402 -16.42 -2.13 14.57
C GLY A 402 -15.55 -2.06 13.32
N LEU A 403 -14.34 -1.51 13.46
CA LEU A 403 -13.34 -1.36 12.40
C LEU A 403 -12.52 -2.64 12.14
N GLY A 404 -12.70 -3.68 12.97
CA GLY A 404 -12.15 -5.02 12.72
C GLY A 404 -13.00 -5.86 11.77
N PHE A 405 -14.07 -5.28 11.20
CA PHE A 405 -14.93 -5.96 10.23
C PHE A 405 -14.16 -6.31 8.95
N ARG A 406 -14.40 -7.52 8.47
CA ARG A 406 -13.80 -8.08 7.26
C ARG A 406 -14.80 -8.97 6.53
N VAL A 407 -14.64 -9.08 5.23
CA VAL A 407 -15.42 -10.01 4.41
C VAL A 407 -14.58 -11.23 4.06
N ILE A 408 -15.11 -12.41 4.36
CA ILE A 408 -14.55 -13.68 3.90
C ILE A 408 -15.28 -14.09 2.63
N ALA A 409 -14.54 -14.30 1.54
CA ALA A 409 -15.08 -14.86 0.31
C ALA A 409 -14.69 -16.34 0.20
N LEU A 410 -15.70 -17.19 0.07
CA LEU A 410 -15.55 -18.64 -0.03
C LEU A 410 -16.06 -19.13 -1.38
N ASP A 411 -15.56 -20.29 -1.79
CA ASP A 411 -16.02 -21.00 -2.99
C ASP A 411 -17.54 -21.23 -2.95
N PRO A 412 -18.27 -21.12 -4.07
CA PRO A 412 -19.71 -21.37 -4.09
C PRO A 412 -20.13 -22.76 -3.60
N ASN A 413 -19.25 -23.77 -3.73
CA ASN A 413 -19.49 -25.11 -3.20
C ASN A 413 -19.29 -25.21 -1.67
N PHE A 414 -18.76 -24.16 -1.04
CA PHE A 414 -18.64 -24.11 0.41
C PHE A 414 -20.05 -24.08 1.05
N ARG A 415 -20.34 -25.12 1.84
CA ARG A 415 -21.55 -25.22 2.65
C ARG A 415 -21.18 -24.93 4.10
N LYS A 416 -21.67 -23.80 4.61
CA LYS A 416 -21.59 -23.51 6.04
C LYS A 416 -22.31 -24.62 6.80
N LEU A 417 -21.64 -25.21 7.76
CA LEU A 417 -22.23 -26.18 8.67
C LEU A 417 -23.32 -25.51 9.52
N SER A 418 -24.54 -26.05 9.45
CA SER A 418 -25.63 -25.64 10.34
C SER A 418 -25.49 -26.33 11.68
N VAL A 419 -25.56 -25.56 12.76
CA VAL A 419 -25.51 -26.08 14.14
C VAL A 419 -26.63 -27.08 14.36
N ASP A 420 -27.85 -26.80 13.91
CA ASP A 420 -29.00 -27.70 14.07
C ASP A 420 -28.79 -29.02 13.33
N HIS A 421 -28.22 -28.96 12.13
CA HIS A 421 -27.90 -30.16 11.35
C HIS A 421 -26.84 -31.00 12.04
N ILE A 422 -25.76 -30.38 12.52
CA ILE A 422 -24.69 -31.07 13.27
C ILE A 422 -25.26 -31.68 14.54
N VAL A 423 -25.99 -30.93 15.36
CA VAL A 423 -26.52 -31.41 16.64
C VAL A 423 -27.50 -32.55 16.41
N SER A 424 -28.35 -32.46 15.38
CA SER A 424 -29.28 -33.53 15.03
C SER A 424 -28.58 -34.78 14.50
N ALA A 425 -27.58 -34.63 13.62
CA ALA A 425 -26.75 -35.73 13.13
C ALA A 425 -25.99 -36.38 14.28
N TYR A 426 -25.33 -35.58 15.12
CA TYR A 426 -24.62 -36.01 16.32
C TYR A 426 -25.53 -36.82 17.25
N LYS A 427 -26.72 -36.33 17.59
CA LYS A 427 -27.64 -37.07 18.47
C LYS A 427 -28.08 -38.43 17.90
N ARG A 428 -28.24 -38.55 16.57
CA ARG A 428 -28.71 -39.77 15.90
C ARG A 428 -27.62 -40.81 15.64
N THR A 429 -26.36 -40.39 15.47
CA THR A 429 -25.26 -41.30 15.12
C THR A 429 -24.82 -42.15 16.32
N LYS A 430 -24.51 -43.43 16.03
CA LYS A 430 -24.07 -44.42 17.02
C LYS A 430 -22.56 -44.45 17.21
N SER A 431 -21.80 -44.00 16.21
CA SER A 431 -20.35 -43.82 16.23
C SER A 431 -20.00 -42.49 15.54
N ARG A 432 -19.11 -41.71 16.14
CA ARG A 432 -18.78 -40.34 15.71
C ARG A 432 -17.27 -40.13 15.72
N ALA A 433 -16.69 -39.88 14.57
CA ALA A 433 -15.30 -39.46 14.48
C ALA A 433 -15.21 -37.93 14.54
N ILE A 434 -14.42 -37.41 15.49
CA ILE A 434 -14.16 -35.98 15.65
C ILE A 434 -12.66 -35.79 15.50
N LEU A 435 -12.26 -35.12 14.45
CA LEU A 435 -10.85 -34.97 14.09
C LEU A 435 -10.50 -33.48 14.13
N LEU A 436 -9.57 -33.11 14.99
CA LEU A 436 -9.30 -31.72 15.35
C LEU A 436 -7.85 -31.36 15.03
N ASP A 437 -7.67 -30.27 14.31
CA ASP A 437 -6.36 -29.69 14.03
C ASP A 437 -6.00 -28.69 15.14
N TYR A 438 -5.05 -29.05 15.99
CA TYR A 438 -4.69 -28.21 17.13
C TYR A 438 -4.05 -26.90 16.69
N ASP A 439 -3.05 -26.97 15.80
CA ASP A 439 -2.26 -25.82 15.38
C ASP A 439 -3.05 -24.85 14.49
N GLY A 440 -4.02 -25.37 13.73
CA GLY A 440 -4.85 -24.56 12.83
C GLY A 440 -6.15 -24.04 13.43
N ALA A 441 -6.77 -24.75 14.38
CA ALA A 441 -8.13 -24.44 14.84
C ALA A 441 -8.24 -24.07 16.33
N MET A 442 -7.27 -24.46 17.17
CA MET A 442 -7.36 -24.25 18.62
C MET A 442 -6.33 -23.25 19.18
N VAL A 443 -5.30 -22.88 18.40
CA VAL A 443 -4.31 -21.86 18.77
C VAL A 443 -4.75 -20.48 18.25
N LEU A 444 -4.76 -19.49 19.13
CA LEU A 444 -5.02 -18.09 18.74
C LEU A 444 -3.82 -17.53 17.94
N PRO A 445 -4.04 -16.87 16.79
CA PRO A 445 -2.98 -16.22 16.04
C PRO A 445 -2.22 -15.21 16.91
N GLY A 446 -0.91 -15.37 17.07
CA GLY A 446 -0.04 -14.46 17.84
C GLY A 446 0.18 -14.83 19.31
N SER A 447 -0.30 -15.98 19.80
CA SER A 447 0.10 -16.50 21.11
C SER A 447 1.55 -17.00 21.06
N ILE A 448 2.44 -16.38 21.82
CA ILE A 448 3.80 -16.89 22.10
C ILE A 448 3.71 -18.19 22.92
N SER A 449 2.65 -18.29 23.73
CA SER A 449 2.38 -19.49 24.52
C SER A 449 1.83 -20.57 23.60
N ASN A 450 2.69 -21.51 23.25
CA ASN A 450 2.30 -22.77 22.62
C ASN A 450 1.47 -23.66 23.58
N THR A 451 1.26 -23.28 24.85
CA THR A 451 0.59 -24.14 25.83
C THR A 451 -0.88 -24.41 25.52
N ALA A 452 -1.35 -25.60 25.91
CA ALA A 452 -2.74 -25.99 25.77
C ALA A 452 -3.69 -25.08 26.56
N ASN A 453 -4.65 -24.47 25.85
CA ASN A 453 -5.73 -23.72 26.46
C ASN A 453 -6.56 -24.66 27.36
N THR A 454 -6.64 -24.35 28.66
CA THR A 454 -7.37 -25.14 29.67
C THR A 454 -8.85 -25.30 29.33
N GLU A 455 -9.47 -24.34 28.67
CA GLU A 455 -10.87 -24.43 28.22
C GLU A 455 -11.03 -25.43 27.05
N ALA A 456 -10.07 -25.44 26.12
CA ALA A 456 -10.04 -26.40 25.02
C ALA A 456 -9.83 -27.83 25.54
N VAL A 457 -8.90 -28.02 26.49
CA VAL A 457 -8.67 -29.31 27.15
C VAL A 457 -9.91 -29.77 27.91
N GLY A 458 -10.60 -28.88 28.62
CA GLY A 458 -11.86 -29.20 29.30
C GLY A 458 -12.97 -29.66 28.35
N THR A 459 -13.07 -29.02 27.18
CA THR A 459 -14.02 -29.39 26.13
C THR A 459 -13.69 -30.76 25.51
N LEU A 460 -12.41 -31.00 25.20
CA LEU A 460 -11.92 -32.28 24.71
C LEU A 460 -12.20 -33.41 25.69
N LYS A 461 -11.98 -33.17 26.99
CA LYS A 461 -12.30 -34.13 28.05
C LYS A 461 -13.80 -34.45 28.07
N SER A 462 -14.67 -33.46 27.88
CA SER A 462 -16.11 -33.67 27.79
C SER A 462 -16.49 -34.49 26.55
N LEU A 463 -15.84 -34.26 25.41
CA LEU A 463 -16.06 -35.03 24.17
C LEU A 463 -15.61 -36.48 24.32
N CYS A 464 -14.46 -36.73 24.96
CA CYS A 464 -13.89 -38.06 25.18
C CYS A 464 -14.68 -38.91 26.19
N ARG A 465 -15.51 -38.28 27.05
CA ARG A 465 -16.36 -38.99 28.02
C ARG A 465 -17.49 -39.78 27.36
N ASP A 466 -18.00 -39.32 26.22
CA ASP A 466 -19.04 -40.06 25.48
C ASP A 466 -18.40 -41.22 24.71
N PRO A 467 -18.74 -42.49 25.04
CA PRO A 467 -18.16 -43.67 24.38
C PRO A 467 -18.50 -43.78 22.89
N LYS A 468 -19.47 -43.02 22.39
CA LYS A 468 -19.80 -42.97 20.97
C LYS A 468 -18.86 -42.07 20.16
N ASN A 469 -18.03 -41.28 20.83
CA ASN A 469 -17.08 -40.37 20.18
C ASN A 469 -15.69 -41.00 20.12
N VAL A 470 -15.11 -40.94 18.94
CA VAL A 470 -13.70 -41.22 18.67
C VAL A 470 -13.06 -39.88 18.34
N VAL A 471 -12.29 -39.34 19.29
CA VAL A 471 -11.70 -38.00 19.18
C VAL A 471 -10.22 -38.12 18.86
N PHE A 472 -9.77 -37.51 17.77
CA PHE A 472 -8.36 -37.42 17.40
C PHE A 472 -7.90 -35.98 17.30
N ILE A 473 -6.71 -35.72 17.81
CA ILE A 473 -5.99 -34.46 17.61
C ILE A 473 -4.85 -34.68 16.64
N VAL A 474 -4.79 -33.85 15.60
CA VAL A 474 -3.66 -33.75 14.68
C VAL A 474 -2.89 -32.48 15.03
N SER A 475 -1.59 -32.60 15.24
CA SER A 475 -0.70 -31.48 15.50
C SER A 475 0.67 -31.70 14.89
N GLY A 476 1.35 -30.61 14.50
CA GLY A 476 2.73 -30.56 14.07
C GLY A 476 3.75 -30.58 15.21
N LYS A 477 3.30 -30.61 16.48
CA LYS A 477 4.15 -30.72 17.67
C LYS A 477 4.67 -32.16 17.87
N ASP A 478 5.73 -32.28 18.65
CA ASP A 478 6.35 -33.56 19.01
C ASP A 478 5.48 -34.38 19.98
N ARG A 479 5.81 -35.67 20.11
CA ARG A 479 5.07 -36.62 20.94
C ARG A 479 5.06 -36.25 22.43
N LYS A 480 6.18 -35.80 22.98
CA LYS A 480 6.32 -35.54 24.43
C LYS A 480 5.43 -34.39 24.84
N THR A 481 5.48 -33.30 24.06
CA THR A 481 4.65 -32.11 24.26
C THR A 481 3.15 -32.43 24.22
N LEU A 482 2.70 -33.21 23.23
CA LEU A 482 1.28 -33.56 23.10
C LEU A 482 0.80 -34.52 24.21
N VAL A 483 1.64 -35.45 24.64
CA VAL A 483 1.32 -36.35 25.77
C VAL A 483 1.19 -35.57 27.06
N GLU A 484 2.07 -34.60 27.31
CA GLU A 484 2.00 -33.75 28.50
C GLU A 484 0.70 -32.95 28.52
N TRP A 485 0.38 -32.27 27.41
CA TRP A 485 -0.79 -31.39 27.31
C TRP A 485 -2.13 -32.12 27.39
N PHE A 486 -2.22 -33.31 26.80
CA PHE A 486 -3.47 -34.09 26.73
C PHE A 486 -3.51 -35.29 27.68
N SER A 487 -2.55 -35.39 28.62
CA SER A 487 -2.47 -36.43 29.66
C SER A 487 -3.78 -36.63 30.43
N SER A 488 -4.57 -35.58 30.60
CA SER A 488 -5.85 -35.62 31.32
C SER A 488 -7.04 -36.20 30.53
N CYS A 489 -6.84 -36.59 29.26
CA CYS A 489 -7.86 -37.11 28.35
C CYS A 489 -7.59 -38.59 27.98
N GLU A 490 -8.16 -39.53 28.73
CA GLU A 490 -7.84 -40.97 28.64
C GLU A 490 -8.15 -41.64 27.29
N ARG A 491 -9.19 -41.17 26.57
CA ARG A 491 -9.69 -41.77 25.31
C ARG A 491 -9.38 -40.96 24.05
N ILE A 492 -8.40 -40.06 24.13
CA ILE A 492 -8.01 -39.24 22.98
C ILE A 492 -6.98 -39.97 22.12
N GLY A 493 -7.18 -39.92 20.81
CA GLY A 493 -6.17 -40.31 19.84
C GLY A 493 -5.29 -39.13 19.48
N ILE A 494 -3.99 -39.34 19.33
CA ILE A 494 -3.01 -38.29 19.04
C ILE A 494 -2.27 -38.64 17.76
N ALA A 495 -2.26 -37.70 16.82
CA ALA A 495 -1.44 -37.72 15.61
C ALA A 495 -0.40 -36.60 15.74
N ALA A 496 0.83 -36.96 16.11
CA ALA A 496 1.94 -36.04 16.28
C ALA A 496 2.70 -35.85 14.95
N GLU A 497 3.41 -34.73 14.83
CA GLU A 497 4.19 -34.36 13.64
C GLU A 497 3.38 -34.49 12.33
N HIS A 498 2.16 -33.95 12.33
CA HIS A 498 1.20 -34.02 11.22
C HIS A 498 0.85 -35.46 10.78
N GLY A 499 0.84 -36.40 11.72
CA GLY A 499 0.40 -37.78 11.50
C GLY A 499 1.54 -38.75 11.18
N TYR A 500 2.80 -38.35 11.37
CA TYR A 500 3.93 -39.28 11.29
C TYR A 500 3.87 -40.34 12.39
N PHE A 501 3.54 -39.90 13.62
CA PHE A 501 3.27 -40.79 14.75
C PHE A 501 1.79 -40.76 15.10
N LEU A 502 1.20 -41.93 15.24
CA LEU A 502 -0.19 -42.10 15.62
C LEU A 502 -0.26 -42.88 16.92
N ARG A 503 -1.09 -42.42 17.85
CA ARG A 503 -1.44 -43.15 19.07
C ARG A 503 -2.96 -43.19 19.17
N PRO A 504 -3.59 -44.36 18.98
CA PRO A 504 -5.05 -44.47 18.97
C PRO A 504 -5.72 -44.14 20.31
N ASN A 505 -5.08 -44.48 21.42
CA ASN A 505 -5.56 -44.21 22.78
C ASN A 505 -4.38 -44.22 23.78
N HIS A 506 -4.64 -43.89 25.05
CA HIS A 506 -3.59 -43.83 26.07
C HIS A 506 -2.97 -45.20 26.42
N GLU A 507 -3.60 -46.33 26.07
CA GLU A 507 -3.09 -47.67 26.39
C GLU A 507 -2.34 -48.31 25.21
N ALA A 508 -2.51 -47.78 24.00
CA ALA A 508 -1.87 -48.26 22.78
C ALA A 508 -0.47 -47.67 22.60
N ASP A 509 0.40 -48.48 22.00
CA ASP A 509 1.72 -48.06 21.57
C ASP A 509 1.64 -47.06 20.41
N TRP A 510 2.69 -46.26 20.25
CA TRP A 510 2.81 -45.36 19.12
C TRP A 510 3.07 -46.15 17.84
N GLU A 511 2.19 -45.98 16.86
CA GLU A 511 2.36 -46.49 15.51
C GLU A 511 3.07 -45.44 14.65
N THR A 512 4.08 -45.87 13.91
CA THR A 512 4.80 -45.01 12.95
C THR A 512 4.30 -45.33 11.55
N CYS A 513 3.72 -44.34 10.87
CA CYS A 513 3.10 -44.55 9.55
C CYS A 513 4.13 -44.87 8.45
N VAL A 514 5.38 -44.41 8.60
CA VAL A 514 6.46 -44.61 7.62
C VAL A 514 7.76 -44.99 8.33
N SER A 515 8.24 -46.21 8.09
CA SER A 515 9.59 -46.63 8.49
C SER A 515 10.62 -45.93 7.59
N VAL A 516 11.34 -44.96 8.14
CA VAL A 516 12.54 -44.38 7.52
C VAL A 516 13.73 -44.99 8.26
N PRO A 517 14.68 -45.62 7.56
CA PRO A 517 15.74 -46.39 8.21
C PRO A 517 16.73 -45.50 8.99
N ASP A 518 17.08 -44.31 8.51
CA ASP A 518 18.03 -43.39 9.19
C ASP A 518 17.69 -41.89 9.00
N PHE A 519 18.03 -41.07 10.01
CA PHE A 519 17.84 -39.60 10.03
C PHE A 519 19.16 -38.83 9.85
N ASP A 520 20.19 -39.47 9.27
CA ASP A 520 21.54 -38.90 9.12
C ASP A 520 21.58 -37.60 8.31
N TRP A 521 20.61 -37.41 7.40
CA TRP A 521 20.41 -36.17 6.66
C TRP A 521 20.25 -34.93 7.57
N LYS A 522 19.81 -35.10 8.83
CA LYS A 522 19.74 -34.00 9.80
C LYS A 522 21.11 -33.43 10.15
N GLN A 523 22.15 -34.28 10.20
CA GLN A 523 23.52 -33.84 10.45
C GLN A 523 24.07 -32.96 9.31
N ILE A 524 23.49 -33.08 8.11
CA ILE A 524 23.82 -32.27 6.95
C ILE A 524 22.97 -30.98 6.93
N ALA A 525 21.67 -31.11 7.21
CA ALA A 525 20.72 -29.99 7.14
C ALA A 525 20.84 -28.99 8.30
N GLU A 526 21.13 -29.46 9.51
CA GLU A 526 21.20 -28.62 10.72
C GLU A 526 22.30 -27.55 10.65
N PRO A 527 23.56 -27.84 10.25
CA PRO A 527 24.58 -26.81 10.09
C PRO A 527 24.21 -25.74 9.05
N VAL A 528 23.54 -26.14 7.97
CA VAL A 528 23.03 -25.20 6.96
C VAL A 528 21.97 -24.30 7.59
N MET A 529 20.95 -24.87 8.23
CA MET A 529 19.92 -24.07 8.91
C MET A 529 20.50 -23.17 10.01
N GLN A 530 21.54 -23.62 10.71
CA GLN A 530 22.18 -22.86 11.76
C GLN A 530 22.89 -21.60 11.22
N LEU A 531 23.56 -21.70 10.07
CA LEU A 531 24.12 -20.53 9.37
C LEU A 531 23.06 -19.47 9.07
N TYR A 532 21.90 -19.89 8.55
CA TYR A 532 20.78 -18.97 8.28
C TYR A 532 20.13 -18.45 9.55
N THR A 533 20.18 -19.21 10.64
CA THR A 533 19.67 -18.79 11.95
C THR A 533 20.55 -17.72 12.59
N GLU A 534 21.87 -17.89 12.52
CA GLU A 534 22.84 -16.92 13.04
C GLU A 534 22.85 -15.60 12.27
N THR A 535 22.50 -15.65 10.98
CA THR A 535 22.45 -14.47 10.09
C THR A 535 21.06 -13.83 9.99
N THR A 536 20.03 -14.43 10.59
CA THR A 536 18.64 -13.95 10.52
C THR A 536 18.05 -13.77 11.91
N ASP A 537 18.06 -12.53 12.41
CA ASP A 537 17.44 -12.17 13.68
C ASP A 537 15.95 -12.54 13.71
N GLY A 538 15.50 -13.11 14.84
CA GLY A 538 14.12 -13.56 15.01
C GLY A 538 13.76 -14.87 14.31
N SER A 539 14.77 -15.57 13.76
CA SER A 539 14.60 -16.95 13.30
C SER A 539 15.03 -17.97 14.36
N THR A 540 14.47 -19.18 14.27
CA THR A 540 14.72 -20.28 15.20
C THR A 540 14.65 -21.62 14.48
N ILE A 541 15.39 -22.62 14.96
CA ILE A 541 15.28 -24.00 14.49
C ILE A 541 14.43 -24.79 15.48
N GLU A 542 13.39 -25.42 14.97
CA GLU A 542 12.58 -26.39 15.69
C GLU A 542 13.00 -27.80 15.23
N THR A 543 13.73 -28.51 16.09
CA THR A 543 14.14 -29.89 15.84
C THR A 543 13.04 -30.86 16.26
N LYS A 544 12.43 -31.54 15.27
CA LYS A 544 11.42 -32.58 15.48
C LYS A 544 12.05 -33.97 15.34
N GLU A 545 11.33 -35.03 15.70
CA GLU A 545 11.84 -36.40 15.55
C GLU A 545 11.91 -36.83 14.09
N SER A 546 10.95 -36.44 13.24
CA SER A 546 10.97 -36.77 11.80
C SER A 546 11.40 -35.64 10.87
N ALA A 547 11.49 -34.40 11.36
CA ALA A 547 11.70 -33.20 10.53
C ALA A 547 12.63 -32.18 11.20
N LEU A 548 13.18 -31.28 10.40
CA LEU A 548 13.84 -30.04 10.84
C LEU A 548 13.07 -28.86 10.27
N VAL A 549 12.69 -27.89 11.11
CA VAL A 549 11.93 -26.72 10.69
C VAL A 549 12.69 -25.46 11.07
N TRP A 550 13.05 -24.65 10.07
CA TRP A 550 13.53 -23.31 10.29
C TRP A 550 12.34 -22.33 10.27
N ASN A 551 12.09 -21.67 11.38
CA ASN A 551 10.97 -20.76 11.60
C ASN A 551 11.48 -19.32 11.65
N TYR A 552 10.95 -18.46 10.78
CA TYR A 552 11.33 -17.04 10.68
C TYR A 552 10.15 -16.09 10.91
N GLN A 553 9.15 -16.54 11.68
CA GLN A 553 7.95 -15.76 11.97
C GLN A 553 8.23 -14.38 12.60
N PHE A 554 9.29 -14.26 13.41
CA PHE A 554 9.66 -13.01 14.07
C PHE A 554 10.77 -12.23 13.36
N ALA A 555 11.26 -12.74 12.23
CA ALA A 555 12.23 -12.02 11.39
C ALA A 555 11.57 -10.87 10.62
N ASP A 556 12.38 -9.93 10.10
CA ASP A 556 11.87 -8.92 9.17
C ASP A 556 11.21 -9.64 7.97
N PRO A 557 9.97 -9.31 7.58
CA PRO A 557 9.25 -10.07 6.55
C PRO A 557 9.92 -10.09 5.19
N ASP A 558 10.63 -9.01 4.83
CA ASP A 558 11.32 -8.90 3.54
C ASP A 558 12.62 -9.69 3.60
N PHE A 559 13.44 -9.46 4.63
CA PHE A 559 14.71 -10.16 4.81
C PHE A 559 14.55 -11.66 5.09
N GLY A 560 13.67 -12.02 6.03
CA GLY A 560 13.37 -13.40 6.38
C GLY A 560 12.80 -14.18 5.19
N SER A 561 11.98 -13.56 4.34
CA SER A 561 11.51 -14.22 3.10
C SER A 561 12.62 -14.40 2.06
N CYS A 562 13.61 -13.50 2.00
CA CYS A 562 14.78 -13.67 1.13
C CYS A 562 15.66 -14.82 1.64
N GLN A 563 15.97 -14.83 2.94
CA GLN A 563 16.73 -15.88 3.59
C GLN A 563 16.05 -17.25 3.47
N ALA A 564 14.72 -17.31 3.59
CA ALA A 564 13.95 -18.54 3.40
C ALA A 564 14.10 -19.12 1.97
N LYS A 565 14.14 -18.27 0.95
CA LYS A 565 14.31 -18.72 -0.45
C LYS A 565 15.73 -19.24 -0.69
N GLU A 566 16.72 -18.52 -0.17
CA GLU A 566 18.10 -18.94 -0.29
C GLU A 566 18.38 -20.23 0.49
N LEU A 567 17.86 -20.34 1.71
CA LEU A 567 17.90 -21.56 2.52
C LEU A 567 17.22 -22.73 1.80
N LEU A 568 16.07 -22.50 1.16
CA LEU A 568 15.38 -23.52 0.36
C LEU A 568 16.29 -24.04 -0.77
N ASP A 569 16.83 -23.13 -1.59
CA ASP A 569 17.70 -23.49 -2.71
C ASP A 569 18.99 -24.20 -2.24
N HIS A 570 19.56 -23.74 -1.12
CA HIS A 570 20.76 -24.33 -0.52
C HIS A 570 20.50 -25.74 0.01
N LEU A 571 19.41 -25.94 0.76
CA LEU A 571 19.03 -27.25 1.28
C LEU A 571 18.64 -28.21 0.15
N GLU A 572 17.93 -27.76 -0.89
CA GLU A 572 17.60 -28.59 -2.07
C GLU A 572 18.87 -29.07 -2.78
N SER A 573 19.86 -28.18 -2.93
CA SER A 573 21.16 -28.52 -3.52
C SER A 573 21.91 -29.56 -2.68
N VAL A 574 22.07 -29.31 -1.38
CA VAL A 574 22.86 -30.16 -0.48
C VAL A 574 22.21 -31.53 -0.23
N LEU A 575 20.87 -31.59 -0.20
CA LEU A 575 20.11 -32.80 0.09
C LEU A 575 19.62 -33.54 -1.17
N THR A 576 20.13 -33.20 -2.36
CA THR A 576 19.70 -33.79 -3.65
C THR A 576 19.74 -35.33 -3.67
N ASN A 577 20.72 -35.93 -2.97
CA ASN A 577 20.92 -37.39 -2.95
C ASN A 577 20.31 -38.09 -1.74
N GLU A 578 19.70 -37.33 -0.82
CA GLU A 578 19.07 -37.86 0.39
C GLU A 578 17.58 -38.13 0.15
N PRO A 579 16.96 -39.11 0.82
CA PRO A 579 15.54 -39.44 0.66
C PRO A 579 14.64 -38.44 1.40
N VAL A 580 14.85 -37.14 1.18
CA VAL A 580 14.17 -36.02 1.85
C VAL A 580 13.60 -35.01 0.85
N SER A 581 12.66 -34.21 1.32
CA SER A 581 12.03 -33.11 0.60
C SER A 581 12.13 -31.85 1.43
N VAL A 582 12.53 -30.76 0.78
CA VAL A 582 12.56 -29.42 1.37
C VAL A 582 11.32 -28.68 0.91
N LYS A 583 10.62 -28.00 1.83
CA LYS A 583 9.41 -27.25 1.51
C LYS A 583 9.40 -25.91 2.21
N SER A 584 9.05 -24.87 1.48
CA SER A 584 8.71 -23.57 2.06
C SER A 584 7.23 -23.51 2.43
N GLY A 585 6.95 -23.10 3.66
CA GLY A 585 5.62 -22.79 4.17
C GLY A 585 5.47 -21.31 4.53
N GLN A 586 4.35 -20.94 5.13
CA GLN A 586 4.15 -19.57 5.58
C GLN A 586 5.03 -19.30 6.81
N HIS A 587 6.10 -18.52 6.63
CA HIS A 587 7.11 -18.21 7.65
C HIS A 587 7.99 -19.39 8.12
N ILE A 588 8.03 -20.49 7.36
CA ILE A 588 8.87 -21.66 7.69
C ILE A 588 9.55 -22.26 6.46
N VAL A 589 10.69 -22.93 6.66
CA VAL A 589 11.31 -23.88 5.73
C VAL A 589 11.46 -25.22 6.46
N GLU A 590 10.83 -26.26 5.93
CA GLU A 590 10.78 -27.60 6.54
C GLU A 590 11.51 -28.62 5.66
N VAL A 591 12.39 -29.42 6.27
CA VAL A 591 13.01 -30.61 5.67
C VAL A 591 12.37 -31.85 6.30
N LYS A 592 11.87 -32.75 5.46
CA LYS A 592 11.24 -34.01 5.89
C LYS A 592 11.40 -35.14 4.87
N PRO A 593 11.32 -36.42 5.26
CA PRO A 593 11.45 -37.57 4.36
C PRO A 593 10.53 -37.54 3.12
N GLN A 594 11.04 -37.99 1.96
CA GLN A 594 10.40 -37.90 0.64
C GLN A 594 9.12 -38.75 0.52
N ASN A 595 9.02 -39.84 1.30
CA ASN A 595 7.81 -40.66 1.43
C ASN A 595 6.68 -39.97 2.22
N ILE A 596 6.95 -38.77 2.77
CA ILE A 596 5.94 -37.82 3.24
C ILE A 596 5.68 -36.83 2.10
N SER A 597 5.34 -37.38 0.92
CA SER A 597 5.16 -36.57 -0.29
C SER A 597 3.97 -35.64 -0.13
N SER A 598 4.07 -34.45 -0.72
CA SER A 598 3.08 -33.35 -0.66
C SER A 598 1.68 -33.69 -1.18
N GLN A 599 1.47 -34.91 -1.69
CA GLN A 599 0.16 -35.38 -2.12
C GLN A 599 -0.53 -36.29 -1.08
N GLN A 600 0.22 -36.89 -0.14
CA GLN A 600 -0.31 -37.80 0.88
C GLN A 600 -0.51 -37.19 2.28
N CYS A 601 0.03 -36.00 2.53
CA CYS A 601 -0.19 -35.21 3.76
C CYS A 601 -0.75 -33.81 3.45
N ASP A 602 -1.76 -33.71 2.59
CA ASP A 602 -2.71 -32.61 2.71
C ASP A 602 -3.60 -32.90 3.93
N ARG A 603 -4.05 -31.87 4.68
CA ARG A 603 -4.85 -32.07 5.92
C ARG A 603 -5.98 -33.08 5.70
N ARG A 604 -6.58 -33.11 4.49
CA ARG A 604 -7.61 -34.06 4.05
C ARG A 604 -7.21 -35.53 4.03
N GLU A 605 -5.97 -35.87 3.70
CA GLU A 605 -5.52 -37.27 3.58
C GLU A 605 -4.95 -37.85 4.88
N CYS A 606 -4.38 -37.03 5.78
CA CYS A 606 -4.10 -37.48 7.16
C CYS A 606 -5.38 -38.00 7.82
N PHE A 607 -6.51 -37.31 7.60
CA PHE A 607 -7.80 -37.83 8.03
C PHE A 607 -8.21 -39.10 7.27
N GLN A 608 -7.89 -39.27 5.97
CA GLN A 608 -8.11 -40.55 5.26
C GLN A 608 -7.27 -41.71 5.80
N ILE A 609 -6.02 -41.48 6.22
CA ILE A 609 -5.16 -42.48 6.89
C ILE A 609 -5.77 -42.82 8.26
N LEU A 610 -6.21 -41.82 9.02
CA LEU A 610 -6.98 -42.03 10.24
C LEU A 610 -8.28 -42.82 9.97
N PHE A 611 -8.99 -42.55 8.88
CA PHE A 611 -10.20 -43.29 8.50
C PHE A 611 -9.91 -44.74 8.07
N SER A 612 -8.75 -45.02 7.45
CA SER A 612 -8.35 -46.39 7.08
C SER A 612 -7.91 -47.20 8.30
N VAL A 613 -7.14 -46.61 9.21
CA VAL A 613 -6.72 -47.22 10.48
C VAL A 613 -7.94 -47.48 11.40
N LEU A 614 -8.95 -46.60 11.36
CA LEU A 614 -10.20 -46.78 12.10
C LEU A 614 -11.21 -47.73 11.42
N GLY A 615 -10.87 -48.37 10.30
CA GLY A 615 -11.71 -49.36 9.63
C GLY A 615 -13.03 -48.82 9.05
N MET A 616 -13.12 -47.51 8.82
CA MET A 616 -14.36 -46.85 8.36
C MET A 616 -14.43 -46.80 6.82
N THR A 617 -14.77 -47.91 6.17
CA THR A 617 -15.04 -47.97 4.72
C THR A 617 -16.50 -47.64 4.41
N GLY A 618 -16.81 -46.39 4.10
CA GLY A 618 -18.12 -46.02 3.59
C GLY A 618 -18.42 -44.52 3.61
N GLN A 619 -18.55 -43.94 2.41
CA GLN A 619 -19.12 -42.62 2.09
C GLN A 619 -19.27 -41.62 3.25
N MET A 620 -18.30 -40.74 3.48
CA MET A 620 -18.56 -39.46 4.17
C MET A 620 -17.51 -38.40 3.81
N ARG A 621 -17.76 -37.66 2.73
CA ARG A 621 -17.08 -36.39 2.44
C ARG A 621 -17.91 -35.26 3.05
N THR A 622 -17.64 -34.90 4.30
CA THR A 622 -18.00 -33.55 4.77
C THR A 622 -17.06 -33.06 5.85
N CYS A 623 -16.55 -31.86 5.62
CA CYS A 623 -15.95 -30.91 6.55
C CYS A 623 -14.48 -31.07 6.95
N LEU A 624 -13.65 -30.39 6.17
CA LEU A 624 -12.45 -29.70 6.65
C LEU A 624 -12.43 -28.27 6.11
N ARG A 625 -12.82 -27.33 6.99
CA ARG A 625 -12.23 -26.00 7.14
C ARG A 625 -12.78 -25.35 8.40
#